data_AF-A0A836G721-F1
#
_entry.id   AF-A0A836G721-F1
#
_cell.length_a   1.000
_cell.length_b   1.000
_cell.length_c   1.000
_cell.angle_alpha   90.00
_cell.angle_beta   90.00
_cell.angle_gamma   90.00
#
_symmetry.space_group_name_H-M   'P 1'
#
loop_
_entity.id
_entity.type
_entity.pdbx_description
1 polymer ?
#
loop_
_entity_poly.entity_id
_entity_poly.type
_entity_poly.pdbx_seq_one_letter_code
_entity_poly.pdbx_strand_id
1 'polypeptide(L)'
;MSLRRSLYEGFKSVHNKLHNVKTTSDFQSTGRLTPREFVEAGDELVQKNPVWQWVGGPETVQDYLPKDKKCIVYRGAPCTERAPVDQANSSPEAVDEDDFVVTEAPQATLPATVVEEEKVLTWDDDDNDSDEENLVATSTDNANLRVYDVYIVYDKYYQTPRMYLVGYACDHVTPLTTDQMKEDVYRSNYGKTVTIDPHPVLSIPCISIHPCRHAETMRSLMYRMQENYDRENSNDPNAEPFVFPNHLALLLFLKFISTVLPTIQYDVSSGFSLV
;
A
#
# COMPACT_ATOMS: atom_id res chain seq x y z
N MET A 1 -16.04 18.56 -10.16
CA MET A 1 -15.07 18.65 -9.05
C MET A 1 -14.08 19.80 -9.30
N SER A 2 -14.43 21.09 -9.07
CA SER A 2 -13.76 22.14 -9.88
C SER A 2 -13.38 23.50 -9.25
N LEU A 3 -13.63 23.81 -7.97
CA LEU A 3 -13.15 25.11 -7.43
C LEU A 3 -12.47 24.95 -6.07
N ARG A 4 -13.13 24.27 -5.13
CA ARG A 4 -12.57 24.02 -3.78
C ARG A 4 -11.24 23.29 -3.80
N ARG A 5 -11.09 22.28 -4.67
CA ARG A 5 -9.83 21.51 -4.83
C ARG A 5 -8.71 22.35 -5.42
N SER A 6 -9.00 23.15 -6.45
CA SER A 6 -8.02 24.05 -7.06
C SER A 6 -7.55 25.13 -6.07
N LEU A 7 -8.48 25.69 -5.29
CA LEU A 7 -8.16 26.62 -4.21
C LEU A 7 -7.32 25.95 -3.10
N TYR A 8 -7.68 24.72 -2.73
CA TYR A 8 -6.95 23.95 -1.73
C TYR A 8 -5.52 23.61 -2.17
N GLU A 9 -5.32 23.13 -3.40
CA GLU A 9 -3.99 22.85 -3.94
C GLU A 9 -3.17 24.13 -4.12
N GLY A 10 -3.81 25.23 -4.52
CA GLY A 10 -3.18 26.56 -4.56
C GLY A 10 -2.71 27.01 -3.18
N PHE A 11 -3.56 26.92 -2.16
CA PHE A 11 -3.20 27.22 -0.77
C PHE A 11 -2.08 26.31 -0.26
N LYS A 12 -2.19 25.00 -0.49
CA LYS A 12 -1.19 24.00 -0.14
C LYS A 12 0.17 24.31 -0.75
N SER A 13 0.20 24.69 -2.03
CA SER A 13 1.42 25.09 -2.73
C SER A 13 2.07 26.32 -2.09
N VAL A 14 1.28 27.34 -1.75
CA VAL A 14 1.77 28.55 -1.06
C VAL A 14 2.27 28.22 0.35
N HIS A 15 1.50 27.44 1.12
CA HIS A 15 1.90 26.99 2.45
C HIS A 15 3.20 26.20 2.41
N ASN A 16 3.36 25.28 1.45
CA ASN A 16 4.57 24.49 1.27
C ASN A 16 5.78 25.33 0.88
N LYS A 17 5.60 26.47 0.18
CA LYS A 17 6.69 27.40 -0.12
C LYS A 17 7.08 28.25 1.09
N LEU A 18 6.11 28.60 1.94
CA LEU A 18 6.33 29.53 3.05
C LEU A 18 6.79 28.83 4.33
N HIS A 19 6.32 27.60 4.58
CA HIS A 19 6.66 26.85 5.79
C HIS A 19 7.90 25.98 5.60
N ASN A 20 8.76 26.06 6.62
CA ASN A 20 9.95 25.23 6.74
C ASN A 20 9.59 23.75 6.90
N VAL A 21 10.53 22.92 6.47
CA VAL A 21 10.44 21.47 6.57
C VAL A 21 10.47 21.04 8.04
N LYS A 22 9.70 20.01 8.37
CA LYS A 22 9.72 19.41 9.72
C LYS A 22 11.04 18.69 9.95
N THR A 23 11.73 19.06 11.03
CA THR A 23 13.02 18.46 11.41
C THR A 23 12.96 17.65 12.71
N THR A 24 11.96 17.89 13.55
CA THR A 24 11.81 17.24 14.86
C THR A 24 10.94 16.00 14.74
N SER A 25 11.45 14.87 15.25
CA SER A 25 10.74 13.60 15.36
C SER A 25 9.64 13.67 16.43
N ASP A 26 8.40 13.40 16.03
CA ASP A 26 7.23 13.22 16.91
C ASP A 26 6.27 12.19 16.29
N PHE A 27 6.82 11.22 15.55
CA PHE A 27 6.04 10.26 14.79
C PHE A 27 5.11 9.44 15.69
N GLN A 28 5.61 8.91 16.79
CA GLN A 28 4.81 8.07 17.71
C GLN A 28 3.57 8.80 18.27
N SER A 29 3.66 10.12 18.53
CA SER A 29 2.55 10.88 19.11
C SER A 29 1.62 11.50 18.07
N THR A 30 2.12 11.82 16.86
CA THR A 30 1.36 12.56 15.84
C THR A 30 1.01 11.74 14.61
N GLY A 31 1.70 10.62 14.36
CA GLY A 31 1.70 9.89 13.11
C GLY A 31 2.34 10.63 11.94
N ARG A 32 3.10 11.72 12.18
CA ARG A 32 3.74 12.52 11.13
C ARG A 32 5.23 12.25 11.05
N LEU A 33 5.75 12.18 9.82
CA LEU A 33 7.14 11.91 9.52
C LEU A 33 7.87 13.17 9.07
N THR A 34 9.11 13.31 9.51
CA THR A 34 10.08 14.20 8.87
C THR A 34 10.54 13.62 7.53
N PRO A 35 11.10 14.42 6.60
CA PRO A 35 11.68 13.87 5.37
C PRO A 35 12.84 12.92 5.63
N ARG A 36 13.61 13.16 6.70
CA ARG A 36 14.70 12.28 7.11
C ARG A 36 14.16 10.90 7.50
N GLU A 37 13.14 10.85 8.35
CA GLU A 37 12.51 9.59 8.75
C GLU A 37 11.82 8.90 7.57
N PHE A 38 11.25 9.66 6.63
CA PHE A 38 10.72 9.09 5.40
C PHE A 38 11.80 8.41 4.56
N VAL A 39 12.99 9.00 4.45
CA VAL A 39 14.12 8.40 3.74
C VAL A 39 14.63 7.16 4.50
N GLU A 40 14.82 7.25 5.81
CA GLU A 40 15.25 6.11 6.64
C GLU A 40 14.25 4.94 6.55
N ALA A 41 12.94 5.23 6.59
CA ALA A 41 11.91 4.20 6.45
C ALA A 41 11.79 3.64 5.03
N GLY A 42 12.11 4.45 4.01
CA GLY A 42 12.19 3.98 2.63
C GLY A 42 13.41 3.10 2.37
N ASP A 43 14.55 3.42 2.97
CA ASP A 43 15.75 2.57 2.90
C ASP A 43 15.48 1.20 3.53
N GLU A 44 14.83 1.18 4.69
CA GLU A 44 14.43 -0.07 5.34
C GLU A 44 13.44 -0.88 4.49
N LEU A 45 12.43 -0.22 3.90
CA LEU A 45 11.46 -0.87 3.02
C LEU A 45 12.15 -1.53 1.81
N VAL A 46 13.03 -0.80 1.12
CA VAL A 46 13.78 -1.32 -0.03
C VAL A 46 14.71 -2.46 0.38
N GLN A 47 15.31 -2.38 1.56
CA GLN A 47 16.20 -3.43 2.08
C GLN A 47 15.43 -4.71 2.43
N LYS A 48 14.26 -4.61 3.05
CA LYS A 48 13.43 -5.77 3.45
C LYS A 48 12.66 -6.35 2.27
N ASN A 49 12.19 -5.51 1.35
CA ASN A 49 11.33 -5.88 0.23
C ASN A 49 11.92 -5.34 -1.08
N PRO A 50 12.85 -6.08 -1.74
CA PRO A 50 13.57 -5.61 -2.92
C PRO A 50 12.72 -5.33 -4.17
N VAL A 51 11.43 -5.68 -4.13
CA VAL A 51 10.43 -5.29 -5.13
C VAL A 51 10.18 -3.78 -5.12
N TRP A 52 10.42 -3.12 -3.97
CA TRP A 52 10.41 -1.67 -3.82
C TRP A 52 11.77 -1.09 -4.18
N GLN A 53 11.77 0.03 -4.91
CA GLN A 53 12.99 0.69 -5.37
C GLN A 53 12.87 2.21 -5.26
N TRP A 54 13.97 2.87 -4.89
CA TRP A 54 14.05 4.32 -4.96
C TRP A 54 14.13 4.80 -6.41
N VAL A 55 13.43 5.89 -6.66
CA VAL A 55 13.42 6.60 -7.94
C VAL A 55 13.82 8.04 -7.68
N GLY A 56 14.85 8.47 -8.42
CA GLY A 56 15.29 9.84 -8.44
C GLY A 56 14.39 10.74 -9.29
N GLY A 57 14.63 12.04 -9.21
CA GLY A 57 13.87 13.02 -9.98
C GLY A 57 14.63 14.33 -10.16
N PRO A 58 14.06 15.27 -10.92
CA PRO A 58 14.65 16.60 -11.07
C PRO A 58 14.81 17.29 -9.71
N GLU A 59 15.91 18.00 -9.51
CA GLU A 59 16.24 18.66 -8.24
C GLU A 59 15.24 19.77 -7.85
N THR A 60 14.52 20.31 -8.84
CA THR A 60 13.47 21.30 -8.65
C THR A 60 12.23 20.74 -7.95
N VAL A 61 12.07 19.41 -7.93
CA VAL A 61 10.95 18.71 -7.30
C VAL A 61 11.41 18.17 -5.95
N GLN A 62 10.71 18.59 -4.89
CA GLN A 62 10.97 18.19 -3.50
C GLN A 62 12.45 18.40 -3.10
N ASP A 63 12.91 19.64 -3.14
CA ASP A 63 14.26 20.08 -2.76
C ASP A 63 14.73 19.60 -1.37
N TYR A 64 13.79 19.31 -0.48
CA TYR A 64 14.01 18.78 0.86
C TYR A 64 14.31 17.27 0.93
N LEU A 65 14.31 16.56 -0.20
CA LEU A 65 14.70 15.15 -0.31
C LEU A 65 15.96 14.97 -1.16
N PRO A 66 16.77 13.90 -0.95
CA PRO A 66 17.89 13.56 -1.81
C PRO A 66 17.48 13.40 -3.28
N LYS A 67 18.42 13.65 -4.22
CA LYS A 67 18.15 13.62 -5.67
C LYS A 67 17.73 12.25 -6.18
N ASP A 68 18.33 11.22 -5.61
CA ASP A 68 18.16 9.80 -5.89
C ASP A 68 16.97 9.17 -5.14
N LYS A 69 16.39 9.88 -4.15
CA LYS A 69 15.35 9.37 -3.26
C LYS A 69 14.12 10.29 -3.23
N LYS A 70 13.48 10.48 -4.38
CA LYS A 70 12.29 11.35 -4.51
C LYS A 70 10.99 10.59 -4.29
N CYS A 71 10.91 9.38 -4.83
CA CYS A 71 9.79 8.48 -4.60
C CYS A 71 10.25 7.03 -4.56
N ILE A 72 9.44 6.19 -3.94
CA ILE A 72 9.67 4.73 -3.90
C ILE A 72 8.63 4.11 -4.83
N VAL A 73 9.05 3.20 -5.70
CA VAL A 73 8.17 2.51 -6.65
C VAL A 73 8.20 1.02 -6.41
N TYR A 74 7.04 0.39 -6.51
CA TYR A 74 6.91 -1.03 -6.78
C TYR A 74 6.24 -1.18 -8.14
N ARG A 75 6.97 -1.75 -9.10
CA ARG A 75 6.49 -2.01 -10.45
C ARG A 75 5.96 -3.42 -10.56
N GLY A 76 4.77 -3.59 -11.11
CA GLY A 76 4.24 -4.92 -11.37
C GLY A 76 3.35 -5.50 -10.28
N ALA A 77 2.79 -4.68 -9.37
CA ALA A 77 1.92 -5.16 -8.30
C ALA A 77 0.64 -5.82 -8.89
N PRO A 78 0.39 -7.12 -8.65
CA PRO A 78 -0.74 -7.80 -9.24
C PRO A 78 -2.05 -7.42 -8.53
N CYS A 79 -3.12 -7.33 -9.32
CA CYS A 79 -4.50 -7.18 -8.90
C CYS A 79 -5.32 -8.28 -9.58
N THR A 80 -5.61 -9.34 -8.83
CA THR A 80 -6.30 -10.54 -9.32
C THR A 80 -7.81 -10.42 -9.26
N GLU A 81 -8.32 -9.58 -8.36
CA GLU A 81 -9.75 -9.47 -8.06
C GLU A 81 -10.23 -8.02 -8.14
N ARG A 82 -11.47 -7.83 -8.60
CA ARG A 82 -12.14 -6.53 -8.55
C ARG A 82 -12.70 -6.27 -7.16
N ALA A 83 -12.82 -5.00 -6.80
CA ALA A 83 -13.52 -4.65 -5.58
C ALA A 83 -14.98 -5.11 -5.70
N PRO A 84 -15.52 -5.82 -4.70
CA PRO A 84 -16.93 -6.19 -4.65
C PRO A 84 -17.81 -4.99 -4.99
N VAL A 85 -18.72 -5.17 -5.94
CA VAL A 85 -19.84 -4.24 -6.13
C VAL A 85 -20.77 -4.52 -4.97
N ASP A 86 -20.72 -3.69 -3.92
CA ASP A 86 -21.61 -3.79 -2.76
C ASP A 86 -23.03 -4.16 -3.21
N GLN A 87 -23.40 -5.44 -3.04
CA GLN A 87 -24.80 -5.81 -3.12
C GLN A 87 -25.42 -5.22 -1.86
N ALA A 88 -26.25 -4.19 -2.04
CA ALA A 88 -27.02 -3.61 -0.97
C ALA A 88 -27.82 -4.71 -0.26
N ASN A 89 -27.29 -5.27 0.82
CA ASN A 89 -27.98 -6.07 1.81
C ASN A 89 -27.13 -6.15 3.09
N SER A 90 -27.52 -5.31 4.04
CA SER A 90 -27.35 -5.39 5.48
C SER A 90 -26.45 -6.51 6.05
N SER A 91 -25.26 -6.15 6.47
CA SER A 91 -24.64 -6.65 7.70
C SER A 91 -24.05 -5.43 8.43
N PRO A 92 -24.02 -5.41 9.77
CA PRO A 92 -23.85 -4.17 10.51
C PRO A 92 -22.50 -3.58 10.15
N GLU A 93 -22.53 -2.36 9.61
CA GLU A 93 -21.37 -1.49 9.51
C GLU A 93 -20.77 -1.46 10.92
N ALA A 94 -19.65 -2.15 11.13
CA ALA A 94 -18.82 -1.91 12.30
C ALA A 94 -18.16 -0.54 12.05
N VAL A 95 -18.94 0.50 12.33
CA VAL A 95 -18.45 1.86 12.45
C VAL A 95 -17.63 1.85 13.72
N ASP A 96 -16.32 1.69 13.59
CA ASP A 96 -15.41 2.08 14.68
C ASP A 96 -15.69 3.57 14.96
N GLU A 97 -15.61 4.01 16.22
CA GLU A 97 -16.08 5.33 16.70
C GLU A 97 -15.42 6.55 15.99
N ASP A 98 -14.51 6.31 15.04
CA ASP A 98 -13.67 7.27 14.31
C ASP A 98 -13.99 7.43 12.79
N ASP A 99 -15.18 7.08 12.29
CA ASP A 99 -15.66 7.39 10.90
C ASP A 99 -14.68 6.99 9.76
N PHE A 100 -13.84 5.98 9.98
CA PHE A 100 -12.95 5.42 8.95
C PHE A 100 -13.39 4.00 8.61
N VAL A 101 -13.80 3.80 7.35
CA VAL A 101 -14.24 2.49 6.86
C VAL A 101 -13.02 1.59 6.70
N VAL A 102 -12.75 0.77 7.71
CA VAL A 102 -11.91 -0.42 7.57
C VAL A 102 -12.75 -1.44 6.82
N THR A 103 -12.44 -1.71 5.55
CA THR A 103 -13.06 -2.84 4.85
C THR A 103 -12.46 -4.12 5.39
N GLU A 104 -13.17 -4.81 6.29
CA GLU A 104 -12.88 -6.19 6.62
C GLU A 104 -13.17 -7.04 5.38
N ALA A 105 -12.11 -7.51 4.72
CA ALA A 105 -12.24 -8.57 3.73
C ALA A 105 -12.73 -9.84 4.46
N PRO A 106 -13.67 -10.62 3.89
CA PRO A 106 -13.90 -11.97 4.38
C PRO A 106 -12.57 -12.71 4.33
N GLN A 107 -12.13 -13.29 5.45
CA GLN A 107 -11.02 -14.23 5.43
C GLN A 107 -11.41 -15.39 4.52
N ALA A 108 -11.00 -15.33 3.26
CA ALA A 108 -10.96 -16.48 2.40
C ALA A 108 -9.91 -17.41 3.02
N THR A 109 -10.38 -18.50 3.61
CA THR A 109 -9.57 -19.64 3.98
C THR A 109 -8.76 -20.04 2.76
N LEU A 110 -7.46 -19.80 2.81
CA LEU A 110 -6.53 -20.34 1.82
C LEU A 110 -6.72 -21.87 1.80
N PRO A 111 -6.92 -22.51 0.65
CA PRO A 111 -6.88 -23.96 0.59
C PRO A 111 -5.47 -24.39 1.03
N ALA A 112 -5.43 -25.25 2.04
CA ALA A 112 -4.19 -25.86 2.50
C ALA A 112 -3.49 -26.51 1.31
N THR A 113 -2.29 -26.02 0.99
CA THR A 113 -1.35 -26.71 0.12
C THR A 113 -1.07 -28.07 0.74
N VAL A 114 -1.68 -29.10 0.16
CA VAL A 114 -1.30 -30.49 0.40
C VAL A 114 0.08 -30.64 -0.21
N VAL A 115 1.06 -30.86 0.65
CA VAL A 115 2.40 -31.30 0.27
C VAL A 115 2.24 -32.71 -0.29
N GLU A 116 2.26 -32.86 -1.62
CA GLU A 116 2.39 -34.18 -2.23
C GLU A 116 3.85 -34.64 -2.10
N GLU A 117 4.00 -35.83 -1.54
CA GLU A 117 5.27 -36.49 -1.23
C GLU A 117 6.13 -36.71 -2.50
N GLU A 118 7.46 -36.58 -2.32
CA GLU A 118 8.46 -37.03 -3.30
C GLU A 118 8.17 -38.46 -3.76
N LYS A 119 7.68 -38.61 -4.99
CA LYS A 119 7.66 -39.91 -5.66
C LYS A 119 9.03 -40.14 -6.28
N VAL A 120 9.84 -40.93 -5.58
CA VAL A 120 11.11 -41.50 -6.04
C VAL A 120 10.95 -42.05 -7.46
N LEU A 121 11.76 -41.54 -8.39
CA LEU A 121 11.90 -42.04 -9.75
C LEU A 121 12.52 -43.45 -9.72
N THR A 122 11.71 -44.49 -9.87
CA THR A 122 12.17 -45.84 -10.19
C THR A 122 12.32 -45.95 -11.72
N TRP A 123 13.55 -46.05 -12.17
CA TRP A 123 13.91 -46.41 -13.54
C TRP A 123 13.91 -47.94 -13.64
N ASP A 124 12.91 -48.53 -14.28
CA ASP A 124 13.00 -49.85 -14.93
C ASP A 124 11.75 -50.10 -15.81
N ASP A 125 12.02 -50.13 -17.12
CA ASP A 125 11.47 -50.92 -18.25
C ASP A 125 9.97 -51.04 -18.62
N ASP A 126 9.82 -50.96 -19.95
CA ASP A 126 8.81 -51.51 -20.87
C ASP A 126 7.51 -50.74 -21.23
N ASP A 127 7.57 -50.18 -22.45
CA ASP A 127 6.58 -50.24 -23.54
C ASP A 127 5.10 -49.89 -23.26
N ASN A 128 4.62 -48.77 -23.81
CA ASN A 128 3.80 -48.73 -25.04
C ASN A 128 2.88 -47.49 -25.12
N ASP A 129 2.86 -46.91 -26.32
CA ASP A 129 1.83 -46.07 -26.98
C ASP A 129 1.32 -44.74 -26.37
N SER A 130 1.64 -43.68 -27.14
CA SER A 130 0.81 -42.53 -27.52
C SER A 130 -0.17 -41.94 -26.50
N ASP A 131 0.11 -40.72 -26.05
CA ASP A 131 -0.77 -39.57 -26.30
C ASP A 131 -0.02 -38.27 -25.99
N GLU A 132 0.12 -37.40 -27.00
CA GLU A 132 0.54 -36.02 -26.83
C GLU A 132 -0.56 -35.24 -26.08
N GLU A 133 -0.52 -35.26 -24.75
CA GLU A 133 -1.30 -34.30 -23.96
C GLU A 133 -0.63 -32.92 -24.02
N ASN A 134 -1.06 -32.17 -25.03
CA ASN A 134 -0.95 -30.74 -25.13
C ASN A 134 -1.56 -30.10 -23.87
N LEU A 135 -0.70 -29.72 -22.92
CA LEU A 135 -1.04 -28.89 -21.76
C LEU A 135 -1.47 -27.50 -22.26
N VAL A 136 -2.72 -27.40 -22.72
CA VAL A 136 -3.40 -26.12 -22.94
C VAL A 136 -3.72 -25.56 -21.56
N ALA A 137 -2.78 -24.79 -21.02
CA ALA A 137 -3.05 -23.86 -19.95
C ALA A 137 -4.24 -22.98 -20.38
N THR A 138 -5.36 -23.11 -19.68
CA THR A 138 -6.60 -22.39 -19.95
C THR A 138 -6.36 -20.89 -19.98
N SER A 139 -6.48 -20.31 -21.17
CA SER A 139 -6.30 -18.88 -21.48
C SER A 139 -7.37 -17.95 -20.88
N THR A 140 -8.10 -18.37 -19.85
CA THR A 140 -9.27 -17.64 -19.33
C THR A 140 -8.96 -16.84 -18.05
N ASP A 141 -7.91 -17.20 -17.30
CA ASP A 141 -7.57 -16.52 -16.02
C ASP A 141 -6.78 -15.22 -16.23
N ASN A 142 -6.14 -15.03 -17.39
CA ASN A 142 -5.36 -13.83 -17.71
C ASN A 142 -6.20 -12.62 -18.14
N ALA A 143 -7.50 -12.78 -18.41
CA ALA A 143 -8.35 -11.68 -18.90
C ALA A 143 -8.71 -10.66 -17.80
N ASN A 144 -8.67 -11.08 -16.54
CA ASN A 144 -9.04 -10.23 -15.40
C ASN A 144 -7.85 -9.70 -14.60
N LEU A 145 -6.65 -10.25 -14.82
CA LEU A 145 -5.44 -9.79 -14.14
C LEU A 145 -5.07 -8.37 -14.58
N ARG A 146 -4.93 -7.49 -13.60
CA ARG A 146 -4.40 -6.13 -13.78
C ARG A 146 -3.10 -5.99 -13.03
N VAL A 147 -2.26 -5.10 -13.52
CA VAL A 147 -0.93 -4.86 -12.96
C VAL A 147 -0.82 -3.39 -12.61
N TYR A 148 -0.30 -3.07 -11.44
CA TYR A 148 -0.17 -1.70 -10.96
C TYR A 148 1.28 -1.32 -10.70
N ASP A 149 1.68 -0.14 -11.16
CA ASP A 149 2.83 0.56 -10.61
C ASP A 149 2.38 1.40 -9.41
N VAL A 150 2.93 1.08 -8.24
CA VAL A 150 2.63 1.74 -6.97
C VAL A 150 3.76 2.68 -6.62
N TYR A 151 3.43 3.94 -6.38
CA TYR A 151 4.39 4.98 -6.01
C TYR A 151 4.07 5.53 -4.62
N ILE A 152 5.09 5.65 -3.77
CA ILE A 152 5.03 6.32 -2.47
C ILE A 152 5.85 7.60 -2.55
N VAL A 153 5.21 8.72 -2.19
CA VAL A 153 5.83 10.05 -2.19
C VAL A 153 5.59 10.71 -0.85
N TYR A 154 6.57 11.48 -0.37
CA TYR A 154 6.39 12.31 0.83
C TYR A 154 5.56 13.58 0.54
N ASP A 155 4.43 13.73 1.22
CA ASP A 155 3.62 14.94 1.19
C ASP A 155 4.09 15.94 2.25
N LYS A 156 4.71 17.05 1.82
CA LYS A 156 5.23 18.09 2.73
C LYS A 156 4.14 18.76 3.59
N TYR A 157 2.93 18.89 3.08
CA TYR A 157 1.86 19.60 3.78
C TYR A 157 1.33 18.79 4.94
N TYR A 158 1.05 17.50 4.68
CA TYR A 158 0.53 16.58 5.70
C TYR A 158 1.63 15.92 6.52
N GLN A 159 2.88 15.98 6.06
CA GLN A 159 4.03 15.34 6.69
C GLN A 159 3.84 13.82 6.78
N THR A 160 3.29 13.21 5.74
CA THR A 160 2.95 11.79 5.68
C THR A 160 3.27 11.22 4.29
N PRO A 161 3.49 9.89 4.18
CA PRO A 161 3.55 9.23 2.90
C PRO A 161 2.20 9.30 2.18
N ARG A 162 2.25 9.47 0.87
CA ARG A 162 1.10 9.51 -0.02
C ARG A 162 1.31 8.50 -1.14
N MET A 163 0.29 7.69 -1.41
CA MET A 163 0.35 6.65 -2.43
C MET A 163 -0.32 7.12 -3.74
N TYR A 164 0.31 6.74 -4.85
CA TYR A 164 -0.20 6.90 -6.20
C TYR A 164 -0.14 5.57 -6.94
N LEU A 165 -1.13 5.30 -7.79
CA LEU A 165 -1.32 4.03 -8.47
C LEU A 165 -1.53 4.29 -9.97
N VAL A 166 -0.75 3.61 -10.80
CA VAL A 166 -0.90 3.61 -12.25
C VAL A 166 -1.18 2.18 -12.69
N GLY A 167 -2.38 1.94 -13.20
CA GLY A 167 -2.82 0.61 -13.62
C GLY A 167 -2.50 0.32 -15.09
N TYR A 168 -2.21 -0.94 -15.36
CA TYR A 168 -1.96 -1.52 -16.67
C TYR A 168 -2.76 -2.82 -16.83
N ALA A 169 -2.98 -3.24 -18.07
CA ALA A 169 -3.47 -4.58 -18.37
C ALA A 169 -2.42 -5.64 -17.94
N CYS A 170 -2.76 -6.92 -18.11
CA CYS A 170 -1.88 -8.05 -17.75
C CYS A 170 -0.51 -8.02 -18.47
N ASP A 171 -0.39 -7.28 -19.58
CA ASP A 171 0.85 -7.09 -20.33
C ASP A 171 1.84 -6.11 -19.68
N HIS A 172 1.43 -5.36 -18.65
CA HIS A 172 2.19 -4.27 -18.01
C HIS A 172 2.66 -3.18 -19.00
N VAL A 173 1.98 -3.06 -20.15
CA VAL A 173 2.32 -2.10 -21.21
C VAL A 173 1.11 -1.23 -21.54
N THR A 174 -0.07 -1.83 -21.61
CA THR A 174 -1.30 -1.11 -21.97
C THR A 174 -1.87 -0.40 -20.74
N PRO A 175 -1.88 0.95 -20.69
CA PRO A 175 -2.37 1.68 -19.53
C PRO A 175 -3.89 1.54 -19.39
N LEU A 176 -4.37 1.38 -18.15
CA LEU A 176 -5.79 1.33 -17.84
C LEU A 176 -6.41 2.72 -17.86
N THR A 177 -7.67 2.77 -18.26
CA THR A 177 -8.49 3.97 -18.11
C THR A 177 -8.81 4.24 -16.64
N THR A 178 -9.10 5.50 -16.33
CA THR A 178 -9.50 5.89 -14.98
C THR A 178 -10.72 5.12 -14.48
N ASP A 179 -11.69 4.83 -15.34
CA ASP A 179 -12.90 4.11 -14.92
C ASP A 179 -12.62 2.63 -14.68
N GLN A 180 -11.74 2.00 -15.45
CA GLN A 180 -11.27 0.65 -15.17
C GLN A 180 -10.57 0.57 -13.82
N MET A 181 -9.64 1.48 -13.52
CA MET A 181 -8.95 1.47 -12.23
C MET A 181 -9.92 1.69 -11.04
N LYS A 182 -11.08 2.34 -11.27
CA LYS A 182 -12.18 2.43 -10.29
C LYS A 182 -13.03 1.15 -10.17
N GLU A 183 -12.67 0.07 -10.83
CA GLU A 183 -13.28 -1.23 -10.56
C GLU A 183 -12.47 -2.00 -9.52
N ASP A 184 -11.21 -1.61 -9.30
CA ASP A 184 -10.31 -2.26 -8.35
C ASP A 184 -10.36 -1.59 -6.96
N VAL A 185 -11.07 -0.46 -6.80
CA VAL A 185 -11.23 0.24 -5.52
C VAL A 185 -12.69 0.14 -5.03
N TYR A 186 -12.89 -0.03 -3.72
CA TYR A 186 -14.24 -0.06 -3.15
C TYR A 186 -14.99 1.25 -3.39
N ARG A 187 -16.30 1.12 -3.63
CA ARG A 187 -17.16 2.26 -3.91
C ARG A 187 -17.26 3.24 -2.72
N SER A 188 -17.28 2.71 -1.50
CA SER A 188 -17.28 3.46 -0.25
C SER A 188 -16.06 4.38 -0.10
N ASN A 189 -14.93 4.01 -0.70
CA ASN A 189 -13.66 4.75 -0.59
C ASN A 189 -13.53 5.87 -1.63
N TYR A 190 -14.42 5.94 -2.64
CA TYR A 190 -14.40 7.00 -3.65
C TYR A 190 -14.78 8.36 -3.09
N GLY A 191 -14.00 9.37 -3.44
CA GLY A 191 -14.27 10.77 -3.06
C GLY A 191 -14.04 11.07 -1.58
N LYS A 192 -13.93 10.05 -0.73
CA LYS A 192 -13.47 10.14 0.66
C LYS A 192 -11.95 10.01 0.73
N THR A 193 -11.43 8.87 0.29
CA THR A 193 -10.01 8.52 0.44
C THR A 193 -9.30 8.45 -0.90
N VAL A 194 -10.00 8.05 -1.96
CA VAL A 194 -9.41 7.88 -3.30
C VAL A 194 -9.83 9.00 -4.25
N THR A 195 -8.84 9.60 -4.92
CA THR A 195 -8.98 10.72 -5.85
C THR A 195 -8.11 10.53 -7.08
N ILE A 196 -8.29 11.34 -8.13
CA ILE A 196 -7.43 11.34 -9.32
C ILE A 196 -6.57 12.59 -9.28
N ASP A 197 -5.27 12.42 -9.11
CA ASP A 197 -4.29 13.51 -9.00
C ASP A 197 -3.09 13.28 -9.93
N PRO A 198 -2.47 14.36 -10.45
CA PRO A 198 -1.21 14.23 -11.15
C PRO A 198 -0.11 13.81 -10.18
N HIS A 199 0.68 12.80 -10.57
CA HIS A 199 1.83 12.38 -9.79
C HIS A 199 2.85 13.54 -9.69
N PRO A 200 3.42 13.86 -8.50
CA PRO A 200 4.29 15.04 -8.32
C PRO A 200 5.59 15.01 -9.14
N VAL A 201 6.16 13.81 -9.35
CA VAL A 201 7.35 13.62 -10.21
C VAL A 201 6.98 13.38 -11.68
N LEU A 202 6.07 12.44 -11.99
CA LEU A 202 5.73 12.04 -13.36
C LEU A 202 4.76 12.98 -14.08
N SER A 203 4.00 13.81 -13.35
CA SER A 203 2.95 14.70 -13.89
C SER A 203 1.83 14.02 -14.70
N ILE A 204 1.68 12.70 -14.57
CA ILE A 204 0.63 11.90 -15.20
C ILE A 204 -0.57 11.80 -14.24
N PRO A 205 -1.82 11.94 -14.72
CA PRO A 205 -3.00 11.71 -13.90
C PRO A 205 -3.08 10.24 -13.47
N CYS A 206 -3.15 9.99 -12.18
CA CYS A 206 -3.16 8.65 -11.60
C CYS A 206 -4.11 8.60 -10.41
N ILE A 207 -4.45 7.39 -9.97
CA ILE A 207 -5.22 7.23 -8.73
C ILE A 207 -4.31 7.62 -7.56
N SER A 208 -4.81 8.44 -6.66
CA SER A 208 -4.11 8.88 -5.46
C SER A 208 -4.95 8.70 -4.21
N ILE A 209 -4.33 8.16 -3.18
CA ILE A 209 -4.91 8.03 -1.84
C ILE A 209 -4.62 9.31 -1.08
N HIS A 210 -5.66 10.01 -0.65
CA HIS A 210 -5.57 11.35 -0.08
C HIS A 210 -5.03 11.30 1.37
N PRO A 211 -3.97 12.05 1.70
CA PRO A 211 -3.22 11.87 2.93
C PRO A 211 -3.82 12.48 4.21
N CYS A 212 -5.01 13.09 4.15
CA CYS A 212 -5.57 13.88 5.25
C CYS A 212 -5.79 13.12 6.55
N ARG A 213 -6.07 11.81 6.47
CA ARG A 213 -6.28 10.93 7.62
C ARG A 213 -5.10 10.03 7.93
N HIS A 214 -4.04 10.03 7.09
CA HIS A 214 -2.92 9.10 7.25
C HIS A 214 -2.23 9.24 8.61
N ALA A 215 -2.01 10.48 9.08
CA ALA A 215 -1.37 10.73 10.36
C ALA A 215 -2.20 10.19 11.54
N GLU A 216 -3.51 10.43 11.51
CA GLU A 216 -4.45 9.94 12.50
C GLU A 216 -4.48 8.41 12.54
N THR A 217 -4.60 7.76 11.37
CA THR A 217 -4.64 6.30 11.29
C THR A 217 -3.33 5.64 11.71
N MET A 218 -2.18 6.16 11.27
CA MET A 218 -0.87 5.64 11.70
C MET A 218 -0.70 5.75 13.22
N ARG A 219 -1.10 6.88 13.80
CA ARG A 219 -1.09 7.08 15.25
C ARG A 219 -1.99 6.08 15.97
N SER A 220 -3.22 5.89 15.51
CA SER A 220 -4.15 4.91 16.12
C SER A 220 -3.62 3.48 16.03
N LEU A 221 -2.97 3.09 14.92
CA LEU A 221 -2.33 1.78 14.81
C LEU A 221 -1.18 1.62 15.81
N MET A 222 -0.35 2.64 15.99
CA MET A 222 0.73 2.61 17.00
C MET A 222 0.17 2.53 18.43
N TYR A 223 -0.93 3.22 18.73
CA TYR A 223 -1.58 3.09 20.04
C TYR A 223 -2.08 1.67 20.30
N ARG A 224 -2.65 1.01 19.29
CA ARG A 224 -3.08 -0.40 19.41
C ARG A 224 -1.89 -1.34 19.62
N MET A 225 -0.76 -1.10 18.96
CA MET A 225 0.48 -1.84 19.21
C MET A 225 0.99 -1.65 20.63
N GLN A 226 0.95 -0.40 21.12
CA GLN A 226 1.34 -0.07 22.50
C GLN A 226 0.44 -0.79 23.52
N GLU A 227 -0.87 -0.76 23.34
CA GLU A 227 -1.82 -1.43 24.23
C GLU A 227 -1.60 -2.96 24.27
N ASN A 228 -1.32 -3.57 23.11
CA ASN A 228 -1.00 -4.99 23.04
C ASN A 228 0.32 -5.31 23.79
N TYR A 229 1.36 -4.51 23.58
CA TYR A 229 2.64 -4.64 24.28
C TYR A 229 2.46 -4.50 25.80
N ASP A 230 1.72 -3.46 26.24
CA ASP A 230 1.45 -3.22 27.66
C ASP A 230 0.67 -4.38 28.29
N ARG A 231 -0.26 -5.01 27.55
CA ARG A 231 -1.02 -6.19 28.01
C ARG A 231 -0.14 -7.42 28.18
N GLU A 232 0.79 -7.66 27.26
CA GLU A 232 1.71 -8.81 27.32
C GLU A 232 2.77 -8.65 28.41
N ASN A 233 3.25 -7.42 28.59
CA ASN A 233 4.28 -7.06 29.55
C ASN A 233 3.73 -6.56 30.90
N SER A 234 2.41 -6.61 31.11
CA SER A 234 1.74 -6.13 32.34
C SER A 234 2.28 -6.72 33.64
N ASN A 235 2.89 -7.91 33.57
CA ASN A 235 3.45 -8.61 34.74
C ASN A 235 4.94 -8.38 34.97
N ASP A 236 5.62 -7.65 34.07
CA ASP A 236 7.06 -7.37 34.19
C ASP A 236 7.29 -5.94 34.70
N PRO A 237 7.69 -5.76 35.98
CA PRO A 237 7.96 -4.44 36.55
C PRO A 237 9.21 -3.75 35.97
N ASN A 238 10.02 -4.44 35.15
CA ASN A 238 11.20 -3.88 34.48
C ASN A 238 11.00 -3.72 32.96
N ALA A 239 9.78 -3.87 32.44
CA ALA A 239 9.52 -3.70 31.01
C ALA A 239 9.87 -2.29 30.54
N GLU A 240 10.64 -2.19 29.46
CA GLU A 240 10.91 -0.91 28.81
C GLU A 240 9.62 -0.38 28.16
N PRO A 241 9.41 0.95 28.14
CA PRO A 241 8.23 1.53 27.51
C PRO A 241 8.23 1.26 26.00
N PHE A 242 7.05 1.00 25.44
CA PHE A 242 6.91 0.80 24.00
C PHE A 242 7.36 2.05 23.22
N VAL A 243 8.33 1.87 22.33
CA VAL A 243 8.77 2.90 21.39
C VAL A 243 8.72 2.31 19.98
N PHE A 244 7.93 2.94 19.12
CA PHE A 244 7.83 2.48 17.74
C PHE A 244 9.10 2.86 16.95
N PRO A 245 9.75 1.91 16.24
CA PRO A 245 10.92 2.24 15.43
C PRO A 245 10.53 2.99 14.15
N ASN A 246 10.93 4.27 14.03
CA ASN A 246 10.52 5.13 12.91
C ASN A 246 10.93 4.60 11.52
N HIS A 247 12.00 3.82 11.41
CA HIS A 247 12.41 3.19 10.16
C HIS A 247 11.41 2.12 9.66
N LEU A 248 10.47 1.66 10.49
CA LEU A 248 9.39 0.74 10.09
C LEU A 248 8.10 1.48 9.67
N ALA A 249 8.09 2.82 9.66
CA ALA A 249 6.88 3.59 9.43
C ALA A 249 6.24 3.34 8.06
N LEU A 250 7.02 3.06 7.01
CA LEU A 250 6.46 2.74 5.70
C LEU A 250 5.85 1.34 5.61
N LEU A 251 6.34 0.38 6.40
CA LEU A 251 5.71 -0.94 6.51
C LEU A 251 4.36 -0.84 7.24
N LEU A 252 4.31 -0.04 8.31
CA LEU A 252 3.05 0.29 8.98
C LEU A 252 2.07 0.98 8.01
N PHE A 253 2.57 1.93 7.22
CA PHE A 253 1.77 2.60 6.19
C PHE A 253 1.25 1.64 5.12
N LEU A 254 2.07 0.72 4.61
CA LEU A 254 1.62 -0.29 3.64
C LEU A 254 0.56 -1.22 4.23
N LYS A 255 0.71 -1.61 5.50
CA LYS A 255 -0.32 -2.39 6.20
C LYS A 255 -1.65 -1.63 6.27
N PHE A 256 -1.60 -0.34 6.60
CA PHE A 256 -2.76 0.54 6.53
C PHE A 256 -3.36 0.60 5.12
N ILE A 257 -2.56 0.77 4.07
CA ILE A 257 -3.09 0.86 2.70
C ILE A 257 -3.70 -0.47 2.24
N SER A 258 -3.16 -1.61 2.66
CA SER A 258 -3.72 -2.91 2.34
C SER A 258 -5.14 -3.11 2.89
N THR A 259 -5.54 -2.36 3.94
CA THR A 259 -6.94 -2.39 4.43
C THR A 259 -7.86 -1.46 3.63
N VAL A 260 -7.32 -0.42 2.99
CA VAL A 260 -8.09 0.51 2.15
C VAL A 260 -8.29 -0.04 0.74
N LEU A 261 -7.28 -0.73 0.21
CA LEU A 261 -7.23 -1.29 -1.14
C LEU A 261 -6.75 -2.75 -1.13
N PRO A 262 -7.55 -3.70 -0.61
CA PRO A 262 -7.12 -5.09 -0.45
C PRO A 262 -6.97 -5.86 -1.76
N THR A 263 -7.52 -5.35 -2.87
CA THR A 263 -7.47 -5.96 -4.20
C THR A 263 -6.07 -5.95 -4.82
N ILE A 264 -5.20 -5.03 -4.41
CA ILE A 264 -3.85 -4.86 -4.93
C ILE A 264 -2.85 -5.45 -3.94
N GLN A 265 -1.92 -6.28 -4.44
CA GLN A 265 -0.90 -6.91 -3.60
C GLN A 265 0.34 -6.01 -3.50
N TYR A 266 0.59 -5.45 -2.32
CA TYR A 266 1.69 -4.50 -2.07
C TYR A 266 3.00 -5.16 -1.59
N ASP A 267 3.05 -6.50 -1.55
CA ASP A 267 4.14 -7.31 -1.02
C ASP A 267 4.72 -6.77 0.29
N VAL A 268 3.96 -6.95 1.37
CA VAL A 268 4.44 -6.74 2.74
C VAL A 268 4.89 -8.11 3.24
N SER A 269 6.14 -8.50 2.92
CA SER A 269 6.69 -9.78 3.35
C SER A 269 6.43 -10.02 4.84
N SER A 270 5.97 -11.22 5.14
CA SER A 270 5.22 -11.73 6.30
C SER A 270 5.85 -11.59 7.71
N GLY A 271 6.71 -10.61 7.96
CA GLY A 271 7.41 -10.42 9.24
C GLY A 271 6.94 -9.23 10.09
N PHE A 272 5.99 -8.41 9.61
CA PHE A 272 5.42 -7.30 10.36
C PHE A 272 3.98 -7.62 10.76
N SER A 273 3.84 -8.38 11.84
CA SER A 273 2.55 -8.65 12.46
C SER A 273 2.19 -7.48 13.38
N LEU A 274 0.92 -7.07 13.35
CA LEU A 274 0.32 -6.14 14.34
C LEU A 274 0.05 -6.83 15.69
N VAL A 275 0.51 -8.07 15.82
CA VAL A 275 0.36 -9.01 16.93
C VAL A 275 1.68 -9.71 17.14
#